data_AF-A0A961W2S5-F1
#
_entry.id   AF-A0A961W2S5-F1
#
_cell.length_a   1.000
_cell.length_b   1.000
_cell.length_c   1.000
_cell.angle_alpha   90.00
_cell.angle_beta   90.00
_cell.angle_gamma   90.00
#
_symmetry.space_group_name_H-M   'P 1'
#
loop_
_entity.id
_entity.type
_entity.pdbx_description
1 polymer ?
#
loop_
_entity_poly.entity_id
_entity_poly.type
_entity_poly.pdbx_seq_one_letter_code
_entity_poly.pdbx_strand_id
1 'polypeptide(L)'
;MSLSSRLRVLPGFFLALVMVLGAPGLDARAQTPNGPVSVADLAERLIPGVVNISTSQTVTGRRTIPMPDLPENSPFRDFFEDFFGQQPGG
;
A
#
# COMPACT_ATOMS: atom_id res chain seq x y z
N MET A 1 -66.05 -22.86 -7.48
CA MET A 1 -65.04 -21.82 -7.22
C MET A 1 -64.07 -22.36 -6.16
N SER A 2 -62.85 -22.66 -6.60
CA SER A 2 -61.60 -22.98 -5.85
C SER A 2 -61.69 -23.24 -4.34
N LEU A 3 -61.53 -24.50 -3.90
CA LEU A 3 -61.07 -24.77 -2.52
C LEU A 3 -60.36 -26.12 -2.30
N SER A 4 -59.44 -26.54 -3.18
CA SER A 4 -58.61 -27.74 -2.91
C SER A 4 -57.11 -27.59 -3.15
N SER A 5 -56.62 -26.40 -3.52
CA SER A 5 -55.19 -26.21 -3.87
C SER A 5 -54.30 -25.65 -2.74
N ARG A 6 -54.80 -25.53 -1.50
CA ARG A 6 -54.04 -24.93 -0.39
C ARG A 6 -53.45 -25.92 0.62
N LEU A 7 -53.83 -27.20 0.56
CA LEU A 7 -53.43 -28.19 1.56
C LEU A 7 -52.20 -29.04 1.17
N ARG A 8 -51.80 -29.03 -0.12
CA ARG A 8 -50.64 -29.79 -0.62
C ARG A 8 -49.32 -29.02 -0.66
N VAL A 9 -49.34 -27.70 -0.44
CA VAL A 9 -48.15 -26.84 -0.51
C VAL A 9 -47.42 -26.73 0.85
N LEU A 10 -48.12 -27.06 1.94
CA LEU A 10 -47.63 -27.00 3.32
C LEU A 10 -46.43 -27.93 3.63
N PRO A 11 -46.38 -29.21 3.19
CA PRO A 11 -45.24 -30.07 3.51
C PRO A 11 -43.97 -29.66 2.75
N GLY A 12 -44.11 -29.13 1.53
CA GLY A 12 -42.98 -28.61 0.75
C GLY A 12 -42.38 -27.35 1.37
N PHE A 13 -43.22 -26.48 1.93
CA PHE A 13 -42.76 -25.27 2.63
C PHE A 13 -42.07 -25.61 3.95
N PHE A 14 -42.58 -26.60 4.70
CA PHE A 14 -41.94 -27.07 5.93
C PHE A 14 -40.59 -27.74 5.66
N LEU A 15 -40.49 -28.55 4.61
CA LEU A 15 -39.23 -29.18 4.20
C LEU A 15 -38.20 -28.15 3.74
N ALA A 16 -38.62 -27.16 2.94
CA ALA A 16 -37.75 -26.06 2.52
C ALA A 16 -37.29 -25.21 3.71
N LEU A 17 -38.17 -24.95 4.67
CA LEU A 17 -37.85 -24.21 5.90
C LEU A 17 -36.86 -24.98 6.79
N VAL A 18 -37.03 -26.29 6.96
CA VAL A 18 -36.08 -27.16 7.67
C VAL A 18 -34.73 -27.21 6.95
N MET A 19 -34.72 -27.21 5.62
CA MET A 19 -33.45 -27.20 4.86
C MET A 19 -32.72 -25.85 4.96
N VAL A 20 -33.45 -24.73 5.05
CA VAL A 20 -32.88 -23.38 5.26
C VAL A 20 -32.40 -23.20 6.70
N LEU A 21 -33.15 -23.66 7.70
CA LEU A 21 -32.73 -23.56 9.11
C LEU A 21 -31.67 -24.61 9.50
N GLY A 22 -31.59 -25.72 8.77
CA GLY A 22 -30.60 -26.79 8.98
C GLY A 22 -29.35 -26.66 8.11
N ALA A 23 -29.25 -25.63 7.26
CA ALA A 23 -28.05 -25.40 6.47
C ALA A 23 -26.90 -25.03 7.42
N PRO A 24 -25.82 -25.84 7.51
CA PRO A 24 -24.63 -25.41 8.23
C PRO A 24 -24.15 -24.13 7.56
N GLY A 25 -24.06 -23.04 8.33
CA GLY A 25 -23.60 -21.76 7.82
C GLY A 25 -22.31 -21.98 7.05
N LEU A 26 -22.30 -21.59 5.78
CA LEU A 26 -21.09 -21.53 4.98
C LEU A 26 -20.14 -20.60 5.71
N ASP A 27 -19.23 -21.18 6.47
CA ASP A 27 -18.12 -20.49 7.11
C ASP A 27 -17.17 -20.03 6.00
N ALA A 28 -17.54 -18.93 5.34
CA ALA A 28 -16.68 -18.17 4.44
C ALA A 28 -15.64 -17.41 5.28
N ARG A 29 -14.89 -18.15 6.09
CA ARG A 29 -13.72 -17.63 6.75
C ARG A 29 -12.62 -17.67 5.71
N ALA A 30 -12.31 -16.53 5.10
CA ALA A 30 -11.03 -16.31 4.45
C ALA A 30 -9.94 -16.36 5.54
N GLN A 31 -9.63 -17.56 6.02
CA GLN A 31 -8.57 -17.79 6.98
C GLN A 31 -7.27 -17.66 6.21
N THR A 32 -6.60 -16.52 6.37
CA THR A 32 -5.15 -16.45 6.23
C THR A 32 -4.63 -16.45 7.66
N PRO A 33 -4.44 -17.64 8.29
CA PRO A 33 -4.21 -17.73 9.73
C PRO A 33 -3.01 -16.92 10.22
N ASN A 34 -2.08 -16.61 9.32
CA ASN A 34 -0.74 -16.11 9.65
C ASN A 34 -0.32 -14.88 8.83
N GLY A 35 -1.27 -14.17 8.19
CA GLY A 35 -0.93 -13.02 7.34
C GLY A 35 -0.09 -13.40 6.11
N PRO A 36 0.52 -12.41 5.42
CA PRO A 36 1.42 -12.69 4.30
C PRO A 36 2.66 -13.44 4.78
N VAL A 37 3.26 -14.24 3.89
CA VAL A 37 4.49 -14.97 4.16
C VAL A 37 5.62 -14.02 4.59
N SER A 38 6.37 -14.42 5.62
CA SER A 38 7.48 -13.63 6.15
C SER A 38 8.66 -13.58 5.18
N VAL A 39 9.37 -12.45 5.15
CA VAL A 39 10.62 -12.24 4.41
C VAL A 39 11.86 -12.31 5.32
N ALA A 40 11.70 -12.69 6.59
CA ALA A 40 12.79 -12.72 7.58
C ALA A 40 13.98 -13.57 7.13
N ASP A 41 13.74 -14.79 6.62
CA ASP A 41 14.79 -15.71 6.18
C ASP A 41 15.58 -15.15 4.97
N LEU A 42 14.92 -14.37 4.12
CA LEU A 42 15.57 -13.69 3.00
C LEU A 42 16.38 -12.50 3.48
N ALA A 43 15.82 -11.69 4.39
CA ALA A 43 16.51 -10.55 4.96
C ALA A 43 17.78 -10.97 5.71
N GLU A 44 17.74 -12.05 6.49
CA GLU A 44 18.90 -12.58 7.22
C GLU A 44 20.07 -12.93 6.29
N ARG A 45 19.77 -13.46 5.10
CA ARG A 45 20.78 -13.79 4.07
C ARG A 45 21.32 -12.55 3.34
N LEU A 46 20.52 -11.49 3.23
CA LEU A 46 20.85 -10.31 2.42
C LEU A 46 21.42 -9.14 3.21
N ILE A 47 21.13 -9.03 4.50
CA ILE A 47 21.63 -7.95 5.38
C ILE A 47 23.16 -7.82 5.30
N PRO A 48 23.96 -8.90 5.34
CA PRO A 48 25.42 -8.79 5.26
C PRO A 48 25.95 -8.21 3.94
N GLY A 49 25.14 -8.21 2.88
CA GLY A 49 25.50 -7.64 1.57
C GLY A 49 25.31 -6.13 1.47
N VAL A 50 24.70 -5.49 2.46
CA VAL A 50 24.43 -4.05 2.44
C VAL A 50 25.55 -3.30 3.15
N VAL A 51 26.32 -2.54 2.38
CA VAL A 51 27.36 -1.65 2.90
C VAL A 51 26.89 -0.20 2.80
N ASN A 52 27.22 0.59 3.82
CA ASN A 52 27.07 2.05 3.76
C ASN A 52 28.33 2.64 3.11
N ILE A 53 28.16 3.34 1.99
CA ILE A 53 29.25 3.99 1.26
C ILE A 53 29.04 5.50 1.35
N SER A 54 29.99 6.19 1.95
CA SER A 54 30.05 7.65 2.01
C SER A 54 31.37 8.14 1.45
N THR A 55 31.33 9.05 0.48
CA THR A 55 32.51 9.69 -0.11
C THR A 55 32.41 11.20 0.05
N SER A 56 33.52 11.86 0.40
CA SER A 56 33.62 13.32 0.40
C SER A 56 34.60 13.79 -0.65
N GLN A 57 34.33 14.94 -1.25
CA GLN A 57 35.22 15.60 -2.20
C GLN A 57 35.57 16.99 -1.66
N THR A 58 36.86 17.25 -1.43
CA THR A 58 37.34 18.60 -1.13
C THR A 58 37.62 19.33 -2.43
N VAL A 59 36.84 20.37 -2.74
CA VAL A 59 37.04 21.21 -3.92
C VAL A 59 37.91 22.41 -3.53
N THR A 60 39.11 22.50 -4.10
CA THR A 60 39.96 23.70 -3.98
C THR A 60 39.62 24.66 -5.11
N GLY A 61 38.82 25.68 -4.81
CA GLY A 61 38.41 26.71 -5.77
C GLY A 61 36.94 27.09 -5.62
N ARG A 62 36.64 28.39 -5.67
CA ARG A 62 35.27 28.90 -5.70
C ARG A 62 34.69 28.59 -7.09
N ARG A 63 34.08 27.41 -7.27
CA ARG A 63 33.24 27.19 -8.46
C ARG A 63 32.02 28.08 -8.28
N THR A 64 31.96 29.17 -9.03
CA THR A 64 30.71 29.89 -9.23
C THR A 64 29.81 28.97 -10.04
N ILE A 65 28.97 28.19 -9.35
CA ILE A 65 27.92 27.43 -10.00
C ILE A 65 26.80 28.43 -10.32
N PRO A 66 26.48 28.66 -11.60
CA PRO A 66 25.44 29.61 -11.98
C PRO A 66 24.07 29.08 -11.52
N MET A 67 23.19 30.00 -11.14
CA MET A 67 21.80 29.70 -10.79
C MET A 67 21.12 29.02 -12.00
N PRO A 68 20.43 27.88 -11.83
CA PRO A 68 19.63 27.26 -12.87
C PRO A 68 18.45 28.16 -13.28
N ASP A 69 18.15 28.25 -14.58
CA ASP A 69 16.94 28.92 -15.05
C ASP A 69 15.69 28.11 -14.69
N LEU A 70 14.87 28.65 -13.79
CA LEU A 70 13.67 28.00 -13.27
C LEU A 70 12.39 28.64 -13.87
N PRO A 71 11.41 27.83 -14.29
CA PRO A 71 10.07 28.32 -14.63
C PRO A 71 9.43 29.11 -13.48
N GLU A 72 8.56 30.08 -13.81
CA GLU A 72 7.94 31.01 -12.84
C GLU A 72 7.28 30.29 -11.65
N ASN A 73 6.60 29.17 -11.90
CA ASN A 73 5.85 28.37 -10.92
C ASN A 73 6.57 27.07 -10.51
N SER A 74 7.90 27.03 -10.55
CA SER A 74 8.66 25.86 -10.11
C SER A 74 8.47 25.62 -8.59
N PRO A 75 8.11 24.39 -8.16
CA PRO A 75 8.02 24.06 -6.74
C PRO A 75 9.38 24.06 -6.02
N PHE A 76 10.48 24.20 -6.77
CA PHE A 76 11.85 24.21 -6.25
C PHE A 76 12.48 25.61 -6.21
N ARG A 77 11.70 26.66 -6.52
CA ARG A 77 12.19 28.05 -6.53
C ARG A 77 12.89 28.41 -5.22
N ASP A 78 12.19 28.24 -4.11
CA ASP A 78 12.69 28.60 -2.77
C ASP A 78 13.95 27.79 -2.39
N PHE A 79 13.98 26.51 -2.73
CA PHE A 79 15.13 25.63 -2.47
C PHE A 79 16.41 26.13 -3.16
N PHE A 80 16.30 26.50 -4.44
CA PHE A 80 17.45 27.00 -5.19
C PHE A 80 17.81 28.44 -4.82
N GLU A 81 16.82 29.29 -4.50
CA GLU A 81 17.05 30.63 -3.95
C GLU A 81 17.83 30.56 -2.62
N ASP A 82 17.52 29.63 -1.72
CA ASP A 82 18.30 29.44 -0.49
C ASP A 82 19.69 28.87 -0.77
N PHE A 83 19.79 27.90 -1.68
CA PHE A 83 21.04 27.22 -2.00
C PHE A 83 22.06 28.15 -2.69
N PHE A 84 21.60 29.03 -3.59
CA PHE A 84 22.45 29.93 -4.37
C PHE A 84 22.41 31.39 -3.90
N GLY A 85 21.30 31.85 -3.31
CA GLY A 85 21.10 33.23 -2.86
C GLY A 85 21.82 33.58 -1.56
N GLN A 86 22.38 32.59 -0.85
CA GLN A 86 23.25 32.81 0.30
C GLN A 86 24.73 32.94 -0.05
N GLN A 87 25.11 33.15 -1.31
CA GLN A 87 26.50 33.40 -1.67
C GLN A 87 26.92 34.81 -1.20
N PRO A 88 27.66 34.96 -0.07
CA PRO A 88 28.12 36.27 0.35
C PRO A 88 29.28 36.61 -0.58
N GLY A 89 29.17 37.77 -1.23
CA GLY A 89 30.20 38.27 -2.13
C GLY A 89 31.60 38.15 -1.52
N GLY A 90 32.51 37.58 -2.30
CA GLY A 90 33.93 37.91 -2.24
C GLY A 90 34.46 37.87 -3.66
#